data_AF-A0A7V2CZP3-F1
#
_entry.id   AF-A0A7V2CZP3-F1
#
_cell.length_a   1.000
_cell.length_b   1.000
_cell.length_c   1.000
_cell.angle_alpha   90.00
_cell.angle_beta   90.00
_cell.angle_gamma   90.00
#
_symmetry.space_group_name_H-M   'P 1'
#
loop_
_entity.id
_entity.type
_entity.pdbx_description
1 polymer ?
#
loop_
_entity_poly.entity_id
_entity_poly.type
_entity_poly.pdbx_seq_one_letter_code
_entity_poly.pdbx_strand_id
1 'polypeptide(L)'
;MTSRLSGPLRGAARLALSLAFFTTAISPARSQNAEPDASAALRGFRVHEWGTFTVLSGSDGEPVRWFQPPKDLTELPRFVGINPAGAKSAPVPSLLRMETPVLYFYPPAPLKVRLRAALKSGSITEWFPAPLPPASPAAAGDGSVVWSGELLPPTDPVARQRIPAVGQDAVGRHYVHARAVPEAWLFRSDAPTQGDAPNTDHFIFYRGKGDAGTAYTASAPDDQTVRLHGPSGSAPIPFALALSVTPAGTIWTRMPAPGGAAPAEAALDGPRLPTASASPAIAAALREALVAAGLTPPEAAGMVATWEGQWFEEPGTRILAILPRSMVDALLPLAIEPKPETLVRVFVARFEVLTPSREAALAKLYAEPATAALPERRQATLDALHLGRFGEGAITRVQALLRREGGAQ
;
A
#
# COMPACT_ATOMS: atom_id res chain seq x y z
N MET A 1 6.33 113.68 -4.08
CA MET A 1 5.75 114.55 -3.03
C MET A 1 4.53 113.85 -2.48
N THR A 2 4.48 113.63 -1.16
CA THR A 2 3.29 113.45 -0.29
C THR A 2 2.15 112.50 -0.74
N SER A 3 1.52 111.65 0.04
CA SER A 3 1.61 111.13 1.41
C SER A 3 0.30 110.35 1.62
N ARG A 4 0.34 109.25 2.38
CA ARG A 4 -0.65 108.86 3.42
C ARG A 4 -2.16 108.64 3.09
N LEU A 5 -2.65 107.60 3.78
CA LEU A 5 -3.93 107.47 4.53
C LEU A 5 -5.07 106.63 3.92
N SER A 6 -5.18 105.41 4.47
CA SER A 6 -6.31 104.84 5.23
C SER A 6 -7.74 104.81 4.65
N GLY A 7 -8.30 103.59 4.67
CA GLY A 7 -9.61 103.32 5.27
C GLY A 7 -10.76 102.97 4.31
N PRO A 8 -11.70 102.09 4.72
CA PRO A 8 -12.28 101.06 3.85
C PRO A 8 -13.74 101.33 3.49
N LEU A 9 -14.22 100.80 2.36
CA LEU A 9 -15.65 100.72 2.05
C LEU A 9 -16.02 99.41 1.34
N ARG A 10 -17.07 98.81 1.89
CA ARG A 10 -17.75 97.57 1.50
C ARG A 10 -18.39 97.71 0.12
N GLY A 11 -18.46 96.62 -0.66
CA GLY A 11 -19.25 96.62 -1.90
C GLY A 11 -19.22 95.30 -2.69
N ALA A 12 -20.12 94.39 -2.34
CA ALA A 12 -20.81 93.40 -3.19
C ALA A 12 -20.00 92.63 -4.27
N ALA A 13 -19.58 91.40 -3.94
CA ALA A 13 -19.23 90.38 -4.94
C ALA A 13 -20.46 89.52 -5.26
N ARG A 14 -20.80 89.43 -6.55
CA ARG A 14 -21.88 88.62 -7.11
C ARG A 14 -21.59 87.12 -6.91
N LEU A 15 -22.58 86.41 -6.38
CA LEU A 15 -22.62 84.96 -6.23
C LEU A 15 -22.78 84.31 -7.63
N ALA A 16 -21.79 83.55 -8.09
CA ALA A 16 -21.95 82.62 -9.20
C ALA A 16 -22.19 81.22 -8.60
N LEU A 17 -23.40 80.70 -8.79
CA LEU A 17 -23.85 79.42 -8.27
C LEU A 17 -23.37 78.30 -9.22
N SER A 18 -22.30 77.59 -8.86
CA SER A 18 -21.94 76.32 -9.50
C SER A 18 -22.66 75.18 -8.79
N LEU A 19 -23.70 74.65 -9.44
CA LEU A 19 -24.48 73.50 -8.96
C LEU A 19 -23.68 72.21 -9.20
N ALA A 20 -22.96 71.73 -8.19
CA ALA A 20 -22.37 70.40 -8.20
C ALA A 20 -23.41 69.38 -7.72
N PHE A 21 -23.94 68.57 -8.63
CA PHE A 21 -24.75 67.40 -8.29
C PHE A 21 -23.85 66.36 -7.60
N PHE A 22 -23.89 66.27 -6.27
CA PHE A 22 -23.43 65.09 -5.55
C PHE A 22 -24.52 64.01 -5.67
N THR A 23 -24.39 63.11 -6.65
CA THR A 23 -25.10 61.84 -6.62
C THR A 23 -24.47 60.96 -5.55
N THR A 24 -25.02 60.97 -4.33
CA THR A 24 -24.76 59.92 -3.35
C THR A 24 -25.34 58.62 -3.87
N ALA A 25 -24.51 57.81 -4.53
CA ALA A 25 -24.83 56.42 -4.79
C ALA A 25 -24.86 55.69 -3.44
N ILE A 26 -26.06 55.38 -2.95
CA ILE A 26 -26.25 54.45 -1.84
C ILE A 26 -25.90 53.07 -2.40
N SER A 27 -24.65 52.63 -2.22
CA SER A 27 -24.29 51.24 -2.47
C SER A 27 -25.07 50.36 -1.48
N PRO A 28 -25.84 49.36 -1.94
CA PRO A 28 -26.41 48.39 -1.02
C PRO A 28 -25.23 47.68 -0.35
N ALA A 29 -25.21 47.68 0.98
CA ALA A 29 -24.29 46.87 1.76
C ALA A 29 -24.51 45.40 1.39
N ARG A 30 -23.69 44.89 0.48
CA ARG A 30 -23.62 43.47 0.17
C ARG A 30 -23.08 42.82 1.43
N SER A 31 -23.96 42.19 2.21
CA SER A 31 -23.55 41.24 3.24
C SER A 31 -22.62 40.23 2.58
N GLN A 32 -21.31 40.38 2.78
CA GLN A 32 -20.36 39.32 2.57
C GLN A 32 -20.59 38.33 3.70
N ASN A 33 -21.61 37.49 3.56
CA ASN A 33 -21.51 36.15 4.09
C ASN A 33 -20.37 35.52 3.28
N ALA A 34 -19.14 35.70 3.75
CA ALA A 34 -18.00 34.96 3.24
C ALA A 34 -18.36 33.49 3.41
N GLU A 35 -18.58 32.78 2.31
CA GLU A 35 -18.53 31.33 2.36
C GLU A 35 -17.20 30.97 3.04
N PRO A 36 -17.21 30.11 4.07
CA PRO A 36 -15.98 29.71 4.72
C PRO A 36 -15.03 29.23 3.62
N ASP A 37 -13.86 29.85 3.56
CA ASP A 37 -12.84 29.55 2.56
C ASP A 37 -12.69 28.02 2.48
N ALA A 38 -13.08 27.42 1.36
CA ALA A 38 -13.09 25.97 1.20
C ALA A 38 -11.69 25.39 1.47
N SER A 39 -10.63 26.19 1.30
CA SER A 39 -9.27 25.87 1.72
C SER A 39 -9.09 25.76 3.24
N ALA A 40 -9.77 26.60 4.02
CA ALA A 40 -9.76 26.55 5.48
C ALA A 40 -10.45 25.32 6.04
N ALA A 41 -11.54 24.88 5.40
CA ALA A 41 -12.30 23.69 5.80
C ALA A 41 -11.54 22.37 5.59
N LEU A 42 -10.50 22.39 4.73
CA LEU A 42 -9.65 21.23 4.44
C LEU A 42 -8.31 21.25 5.18
N ARG A 43 -8.00 22.32 5.93
CA ARG A 43 -6.81 22.38 6.76
C ARG A 43 -6.82 21.23 7.78
N GLY A 44 -5.74 20.47 7.81
CA GLY A 44 -5.56 19.30 8.65
C GLY A 44 -6.12 18.00 8.07
N PHE A 45 -6.68 17.99 6.84
CA PHE A 45 -7.11 16.75 6.22
C PHE A 45 -5.91 15.88 5.84
N ARG A 46 -5.76 14.73 6.52
CA ARG A 46 -4.71 13.76 6.25
C ARG A 46 -5.28 12.43 5.78
N VAL A 47 -4.53 11.75 4.91
CA VAL A 47 -4.80 10.38 4.48
C VAL A 47 -3.52 9.58 4.66
N HIS A 48 -3.65 8.42 5.28
CA HIS A 48 -2.54 7.49 5.46
C HIS A 48 -2.86 6.20 4.73
N GLU A 49 -1.91 5.71 3.96
CA GLU A 49 -1.98 4.44 3.29
C GLU A 49 -0.81 3.57 3.69
N TRP A 50 -1.08 2.32 4.06
CA TRP A 50 -0.05 1.30 4.10
C TRP A 50 -0.48 0.06 3.34
N GLY A 51 0.49 -0.71 2.86
CA GLY A 51 0.26 -1.96 2.15
C GLY A 51 1.52 -2.81 2.04
N THR A 52 1.40 -4.03 1.52
CA THR A 52 2.56 -4.88 1.27
C THR A 52 2.61 -5.37 -0.16
N PHE A 53 3.82 -5.48 -0.70
CA PHE A 53 4.09 -6.17 -1.95
C PHE A 53 4.84 -7.45 -1.68
N THR A 54 4.50 -8.52 -2.38
CA THR A 54 5.27 -9.75 -2.38
C THR A 54 5.80 -10.01 -3.78
N VAL A 55 7.11 -10.23 -3.88
CA VAL A 55 7.83 -10.62 -5.09
C VAL A 55 8.65 -11.87 -4.80
N LEU A 56 8.82 -12.73 -5.80
CA LEU A 56 9.63 -13.94 -5.71
C LEU A 56 10.79 -13.84 -6.69
N SER A 57 11.99 -14.18 -6.26
CA SER A 57 13.19 -14.20 -7.11
C SER A 57 13.92 -15.54 -6.99
N GLY A 58 14.61 -15.94 -8.05
CA GLY A 58 15.58 -17.03 -8.02
C GLY A 58 16.82 -16.66 -7.19
N SER A 59 17.71 -17.62 -6.99
CA SER A 59 18.97 -17.37 -6.26
C SER A 59 19.86 -16.33 -6.97
N ASP A 60 19.76 -16.25 -8.29
CA ASP A 60 20.44 -15.28 -9.17
C ASP A 60 19.79 -13.89 -9.20
N GLY A 61 18.64 -13.71 -8.53
CA GLY A 61 17.87 -12.47 -8.55
C GLY A 61 16.95 -12.30 -9.76
N GLU A 62 16.86 -13.30 -10.63
CA GLU A 62 15.88 -13.29 -11.73
C GLU A 62 14.46 -13.36 -11.16
N PRO A 63 13.55 -12.46 -11.59
CA PRO A 63 12.22 -12.40 -11.02
C PRO A 63 11.39 -13.60 -11.49
N VAL A 64 10.69 -14.24 -10.55
CA VAL A 64 9.89 -15.43 -10.79
C VAL A 64 8.42 -15.04 -10.83
N ARG A 65 7.75 -15.36 -11.94
CA ARG A 65 6.28 -15.26 -12.01
C ARG A 65 5.66 -16.37 -11.18
N TRP A 66 4.69 -16.02 -10.36
CA TRP A 66 4.01 -16.98 -9.50
C TRP A 66 2.55 -16.60 -9.27
N PHE A 67 1.76 -17.59 -8.86
CA PHE A 67 0.40 -17.40 -8.38
C PHE A 67 0.23 -18.22 -7.10
N GLN A 68 -0.83 -17.91 -6.35
CA GLN A 68 -1.21 -18.66 -5.16
C GLN A 68 -2.45 -19.50 -5.51
N PRO A 69 -2.37 -20.83 -5.36
CA PRO A 69 -3.56 -21.67 -5.40
C PRO A 69 -4.61 -21.20 -4.39
N PRO A 70 -5.92 -21.40 -4.64
CA PRO A 70 -6.97 -20.95 -3.72
C PRO A 70 -6.79 -21.37 -2.25
N LYS A 71 -6.28 -22.58 -2.03
CA LYS A 71 -5.99 -23.12 -0.69
C LYS A 71 -4.89 -22.36 0.07
N ASP A 72 -4.02 -21.65 -0.65
CA ASP A 72 -2.86 -20.94 -0.10
C ASP A 72 -3.07 -19.42 -0.10
N LEU A 73 -4.25 -18.96 -0.54
CA LEU A 73 -4.61 -17.55 -0.49
C LEU A 73 -4.79 -17.12 0.95
N THR A 74 -4.36 -15.89 1.19
CA THR A 74 -4.74 -15.18 2.40
C THR A 74 -6.26 -14.97 2.37
N GLU A 75 -6.96 -15.74 3.21
CA GLU A 75 -8.42 -15.75 3.30
C GLU A 75 -8.95 -14.37 3.62
N LEU A 76 -9.95 -13.89 2.90
CA LEU A 76 -10.57 -12.59 3.18
C LEU A 76 -11.95 -12.77 3.80
N PRO A 77 -12.42 -11.78 4.59
CA PRO A 77 -13.81 -11.78 5.02
C PRO A 77 -14.77 -11.84 3.81
N ARG A 78 -15.90 -12.53 3.98
CA ARG A 78 -16.87 -12.78 2.88
C ARG A 78 -17.49 -11.51 2.29
N PHE A 79 -17.46 -10.40 3.02
CA PHE A 79 -17.95 -9.11 2.54
C PHE A 79 -16.99 -8.42 1.57
N VAL A 80 -15.74 -8.88 1.45
CA VAL A 80 -14.79 -8.32 0.51
C VAL A 80 -15.19 -8.67 -0.92
N GLY A 81 -15.37 -7.65 -1.75
CA GLY A 81 -15.73 -7.79 -3.14
C GLY A 81 -14.58 -8.33 -3.97
N ILE A 82 -14.91 -9.09 -5.01
CA ILE A 82 -13.97 -9.62 -6.00
C ILE A 82 -14.25 -8.92 -7.32
N ASN A 83 -13.18 -8.51 -8.01
CA ASN A 83 -13.29 -7.92 -9.33
C ASN A 83 -13.82 -8.95 -10.34
N PRO A 84 -14.97 -8.70 -11.02
CA PRO A 84 -15.47 -9.58 -12.07
C PRO A 84 -14.49 -9.76 -13.24
N ALA A 85 -13.60 -8.78 -13.47
CA ALA A 85 -12.57 -8.84 -14.51
C ALA A 85 -11.38 -9.73 -14.13
N GLY A 86 -11.28 -10.22 -12.89
CA GLY A 86 -10.26 -11.16 -12.49
C GLY A 86 -9.96 -11.15 -10.99
N ALA A 87 -10.02 -12.34 -10.37
CA ALA A 87 -9.66 -12.55 -8.99
C ALA A 87 -8.16 -12.86 -8.83
N LYS A 88 -7.62 -12.61 -7.63
CA LYS A 88 -6.23 -12.94 -7.32
C LYS A 88 -5.97 -14.45 -7.20
N SER A 89 -7.05 -15.21 -7.01
CA SER A 89 -7.13 -16.67 -7.01
C SER A 89 -7.04 -17.32 -8.38
N ALA A 90 -7.27 -16.55 -9.46
CA ALA A 90 -7.15 -17.07 -10.81
C ALA A 90 -5.70 -17.52 -11.07
N PRO A 91 -5.48 -18.67 -11.74
CA PRO A 91 -4.16 -19.27 -11.99
C PRO A 91 -3.40 -18.51 -13.10
N VAL A 92 -3.29 -17.20 -12.95
CA VAL A 92 -2.57 -16.29 -13.84
C VAL A 92 -1.38 -15.75 -13.04
N PRO A 93 -0.16 -16.26 -13.32
CA PRO A 93 1.06 -15.83 -12.65
C PRO A 93 1.37 -14.36 -12.91
N SER A 94 1.91 -13.70 -11.88
CA SER A 94 2.35 -12.30 -11.93
C SER A 94 3.69 -12.14 -11.24
N LEU A 95 4.43 -11.08 -11.55
CA LEU A 95 5.70 -10.77 -10.88
C LEU A 95 5.50 -10.18 -9.49
N LEU A 96 4.40 -9.45 -9.29
CA LEU A 96 4.11 -8.72 -8.07
C LEU A 96 2.69 -9.02 -7.60
N ARG A 97 2.57 -9.30 -6.31
CA ARG A 97 1.29 -9.43 -5.61
C ARG A 97 1.21 -8.37 -4.52
N MET A 98 0.25 -7.47 -4.63
CA MET A 98 -0.03 -6.45 -3.63
C MET A 98 -1.06 -6.99 -2.65
N GLU A 99 -0.72 -7.15 -1.38
CA GLU A 99 -1.63 -7.65 -0.34
C GLU A 99 -2.02 -6.55 0.64
N THR A 100 -3.33 -6.43 0.92
CA THR A 100 -3.95 -5.54 1.92
C THR A 100 -3.41 -4.10 2.02
N PRO A 101 -3.33 -3.32 0.92
CA PRO A 101 -3.41 -1.88 1.05
C PRO A 101 -4.67 -1.44 1.78
N VAL A 102 -4.52 -0.57 2.78
CA VAL A 102 -5.62 0.11 3.45
C VAL A 102 -5.37 1.61 3.48
N LEU A 103 -6.42 2.41 3.29
CA LEU A 103 -6.39 3.86 3.46
C LEU A 103 -7.23 4.31 4.64
N TYR A 104 -6.60 5.00 5.60
CA TYR A 104 -7.25 5.69 6.70
C TYR A 104 -7.40 7.18 6.41
N PHE A 105 -8.45 7.78 6.96
CA PHE A 105 -8.77 9.18 6.75
C PHE A 105 -8.84 9.93 8.08
N TYR A 106 -8.32 11.15 8.07
CA TYR A 106 -8.26 12.06 9.22
C TYR A 106 -8.68 13.47 8.80
N PRO A 107 -9.96 13.69 8.47
CA PRO A 107 -10.46 15.03 8.16
C PRO A 107 -10.70 15.84 9.45
N PRO A 108 -10.68 17.18 9.38
CA PRO A 108 -11.03 18.03 10.52
C PRO A 108 -12.54 18.02 10.86
N ALA A 109 -13.39 17.61 9.91
CA ALA A 109 -14.84 17.55 10.01
C ALA A 109 -15.39 16.51 9.00
N PRO A 110 -16.68 16.11 9.09
CA PRO A 110 -17.28 15.22 8.10
C PRO A 110 -17.12 15.76 6.67
N LEU A 111 -16.71 14.88 5.77
CA LEU A 111 -16.23 15.25 4.44
C LEU A 111 -16.61 14.19 3.42
N LYS A 112 -17.01 14.61 2.21
CA LYS A 112 -17.11 13.70 1.06
C LYS A 112 -15.78 13.60 0.36
N VAL A 113 -15.39 12.37 0.01
CA VAL A 113 -14.16 12.10 -0.71
C VAL A 113 -14.44 11.25 -1.93
N ARG A 114 -13.69 11.51 -3.00
CA ARG A 114 -13.60 10.70 -4.19
C ARG A 114 -12.15 10.26 -4.37
N LEU A 115 -11.95 8.98 -4.63
CA LEU A 115 -10.64 8.36 -4.70
C LEU A 115 -10.52 7.52 -5.96
N ARG A 116 -9.39 7.61 -6.66
CA ARG A 116 -9.04 6.70 -7.77
C ARG A 116 -7.70 6.05 -7.47
N ALA A 117 -7.67 4.73 -7.41
CA ALA A 117 -6.44 3.95 -7.28
C ALA A 117 -6.23 3.11 -8.56
N ALA A 118 -4.97 2.91 -8.94
CA ALA A 118 -4.58 2.02 -10.03
C ALA A 118 -3.32 1.24 -9.66
N LEU A 119 -3.07 0.13 -10.36
CA LEU A 119 -1.82 -0.62 -10.28
C LEU A 119 -1.16 -0.65 -11.65
N LYS A 120 0.06 -0.12 -11.76
CA LYS A 120 0.82 -0.10 -13.00
C LYS A 120 1.04 -1.53 -13.51
N SER A 121 0.78 -1.76 -14.80
CA SER A 121 0.90 -3.07 -15.44
C SER A 121 0.21 -4.20 -14.66
N GLY A 122 -0.94 -3.92 -14.06
CA GLY A 122 -1.68 -4.86 -13.25
C GLY A 122 -3.13 -4.43 -13.08
N SER A 123 -3.80 -5.05 -12.13
CA SER A 123 -5.18 -4.72 -11.78
C SER A 123 -5.43 -4.84 -10.28
N ILE A 124 -6.42 -4.09 -9.82
CA ILE A 124 -7.02 -4.27 -8.50
C ILE A 124 -8.02 -5.43 -8.59
N THR A 125 -7.85 -6.43 -7.74
CA THR A 125 -8.54 -7.73 -7.82
C THR A 125 -9.59 -7.92 -6.74
N GLU A 126 -9.42 -7.29 -5.57
CA GLU A 126 -10.40 -7.33 -4.48
C GLU A 126 -10.42 -6.00 -3.72
N TRP A 127 -11.57 -5.68 -3.10
CA TRP A 127 -11.78 -4.40 -2.42
C TRP A 127 -12.89 -4.45 -1.37
N PHE A 128 -12.82 -3.52 -0.43
CA PHE A 128 -13.93 -3.16 0.45
C PHE A 128 -13.68 -1.76 1.04
N PRO A 129 -14.68 -0.88 1.22
CA PRO A 129 -16.06 -0.98 0.73
C PRO A 129 -16.17 -1.02 -0.80
N ALA A 130 -17.39 -1.20 -1.33
CA ALA A 130 -17.63 -1.30 -2.76
C ALA A 130 -17.27 0.01 -3.49
N PRO A 131 -16.56 -0.05 -4.62
CA PRO A 131 -16.28 1.10 -5.48
C PRO A 131 -17.48 1.43 -6.36
N LEU A 132 -17.45 2.61 -6.97
CA LEU A 132 -18.38 2.99 -8.02
C LEU A 132 -18.22 2.04 -9.23
N PRO A 133 -19.32 1.68 -9.91
CA PRO A 133 -19.22 0.96 -11.17
C PRO A 133 -18.44 1.80 -12.19
N PRO A 134 -17.69 1.18 -13.12
CA PRO A 134 -16.98 1.90 -14.16
C PRO A 134 -17.97 2.68 -15.02
N ALA A 135 -17.64 3.94 -15.34
CA ALA A 135 -18.51 4.82 -16.12
C ALA A 135 -18.66 4.37 -17.59
N SER A 136 -17.75 3.52 -18.09
CA SER A 136 -17.80 2.92 -19.42
C SER A 136 -16.94 1.65 -19.49
N PRO A 137 -17.10 0.79 -20.51
CA PRO A 137 -16.20 -0.34 -20.74
C PRO A 137 -14.73 0.05 -20.92
N ALA A 138 -14.46 1.20 -21.55
CA ALA A 138 -13.10 1.72 -21.70
C ALA A 138 -12.48 2.12 -20.35
N ALA A 139 -13.27 2.74 -19.47
CA ALA A 139 -12.84 3.05 -18.11
C ALA A 139 -12.62 1.80 -17.25
N ALA A 140 -13.31 0.68 -17.55
CA ALA A 140 -13.02 -0.60 -16.90
C ALA A 140 -11.66 -1.20 -17.34
N GLY A 141 -11.20 -0.88 -18.56
CA GLY A 141 -9.96 -1.41 -19.14
C GLY A 141 -8.67 -0.74 -18.65
N ASP A 142 -8.76 0.41 -17.96
CA ASP A 142 -7.58 1.11 -17.45
C ASP A 142 -7.02 0.53 -16.13
N GLY A 143 -7.68 -0.52 -15.61
CA GLY A 143 -7.30 -1.25 -14.39
C GLY A 143 -7.47 -0.46 -13.09
N SER A 144 -8.04 0.74 -13.16
CA SER A 144 -8.28 1.60 -12.01
C SER A 144 -9.63 1.34 -11.35
N VAL A 145 -9.72 1.70 -10.08
CA VAL A 145 -10.92 1.58 -9.28
C VAL A 145 -11.21 2.93 -8.62
N VAL A 146 -12.47 3.32 -8.63
CA VAL A 146 -12.93 4.61 -8.11
C VAL A 146 -13.89 4.41 -6.96
N TRP A 147 -13.63 5.05 -5.83
CA TRP A 147 -14.57 5.16 -4.72
C TRP A 147 -15.09 6.58 -4.61
N SER A 148 -16.35 6.71 -4.18
CA SER A 148 -16.93 7.96 -3.67
C SER A 148 -17.62 7.62 -2.37
N GLY A 149 -17.51 8.48 -1.37
CA GLY A 149 -18.16 8.24 -0.09
C GLY A 149 -18.01 9.36 0.90
N GLU A 150 -18.62 9.15 2.06
CA GLU A 150 -18.61 10.05 3.20
C GLU A 150 -17.67 9.55 4.28
N LEU A 151 -16.92 10.49 4.86
CA LEU A 151 -16.12 10.29 6.05
C LEU A 151 -16.94 10.67 7.28
N LEU A 152 -17.11 9.72 8.19
CA LEU A 152 -17.89 9.85 9.41
C LEU A 152 -16.99 9.71 10.64
N PRO A 153 -17.28 10.41 11.75
CA PRO A 153 -16.47 10.30 12.96
C PRO A 153 -16.35 8.84 13.43
N PRO A 154 -15.20 8.42 14.00
CA PRO A 154 -14.99 7.06 14.49
C PRO A 154 -15.99 6.64 15.59
N THR A 155 -16.64 7.63 16.22
CA THR A 155 -17.63 7.46 17.28
C THR A 155 -19.08 7.48 16.79
N ASP A 156 -19.33 7.61 15.48
CA ASP A 156 -20.69 7.63 14.93
C ASP A 156 -21.40 6.29 15.20
N PRO A 157 -22.47 6.26 16.03
CA PRO A 157 -23.07 5.00 16.47
C PRO A 157 -23.79 4.26 15.33
N VAL A 158 -24.35 4.98 14.37
CA VAL A 158 -25.09 4.40 13.24
C VAL A 158 -24.11 3.79 12.25
N ALA A 159 -23.05 4.51 11.92
CA ALA A 159 -22.01 4.02 11.00
C ALA A 159 -21.30 2.79 11.59
N ARG A 160 -21.00 2.79 12.89
CA ARG A 160 -20.37 1.64 13.57
C ARG A 160 -21.20 0.37 13.50
N GLN A 161 -22.53 0.47 13.60
CA GLN A 161 -23.44 -0.68 13.45
C GLN A 161 -23.45 -1.26 12.02
N ARG A 162 -23.03 -0.46 11.02
CA ARG A 162 -22.95 -0.88 9.61
C ARG A 162 -21.59 -1.44 9.21
N ILE A 163 -20.61 -1.47 10.12
CA ILE A 163 -19.33 -2.13 9.86
C ILE A 163 -19.55 -3.65 9.91
N PRO A 164 -19.24 -4.39 8.84
CA PRO A 164 -19.47 -5.83 8.83
C PRO A 164 -18.54 -6.52 9.82
N ALA A 165 -19.08 -7.45 10.60
CA ALA A 165 -18.28 -8.32 11.44
C ALA A 165 -17.35 -9.20 10.59
N VAL A 166 -16.11 -9.39 11.04
CA VAL A 166 -15.27 -10.50 10.58
C VAL A 166 -15.68 -11.71 11.43
N GLY A 167 -16.04 -12.82 10.78
CA GLY A 167 -16.51 -14.02 11.46
C GLY A 167 -15.48 -14.55 12.47
N GLN A 168 -15.96 -15.26 13.51
CA GLN A 168 -15.09 -15.84 14.54
C GLN A 168 -14.35 -17.09 14.08
N ASP A 169 -14.66 -17.60 12.88
CA ASP A 169 -14.17 -18.83 12.26
C ASP A 169 -12.75 -18.73 11.66
N ALA A 170 -11.92 -17.82 12.18
CA ALA A 170 -10.52 -17.57 11.79
C ALA A 170 -10.30 -17.03 10.35
N VAL A 171 -11.27 -17.18 9.44
CA VAL A 171 -11.23 -16.71 8.05
C VAL A 171 -11.14 -15.19 8.00
N GLY A 172 -10.08 -14.67 7.38
CA GLY A 172 -9.87 -13.22 7.29
C GLY A 172 -9.58 -12.54 8.62
N ARG A 173 -9.26 -13.28 9.69
CA ARG A 173 -8.99 -12.69 11.02
C ARG A 173 -7.90 -11.61 11.00
N HIS A 174 -6.91 -11.72 10.12
CA HIS A 174 -5.85 -10.72 10.00
C HIS A 174 -6.35 -9.34 9.53
N TYR A 175 -7.53 -9.29 8.91
CA TYR A 175 -8.22 -8.04 8.54
C TYR A 175 -8.59 -7.21 9.78
N VAL A 176 -8.87 -7.85 10.92
CA VAL A 176 -9.27 -7.14 12.15
C VAL A 176 -8.12 -6.31 12.73
N HIS A 177 -6.86 -6.75 12.52
CA HIS A 177 -5.70 -6.01 13.00
C HIS A 177 -5.56 -4.65 12.30
N ALA A 178 -5.90 -4.58 11.00
CA ALA A 178 -5.97 -3.31 10.29
C ALA A 178 -7.07 -2.38 10.82
N ARG A 179 -8.12 -2.90 11.49
CA ARG A 179 -9.16 -2.08 12.13
C ARG A 179 -8.76 -1.54 13.50
N ALA A 180 -7.62 -1.97 14.06
CA ALA A 180 -7.15 -1.54 15.38
C ALA A 180 -6.54 -0.12 15.39
N VAL A 181 -7.17 0.81 14.66
CA VAL A 181 -6.79 2.22 14.52
C VAL A 181 -8.01 3.08 14.91
N PRO A 182 -8.28 3.25 16.20
CA PRO A 182 -9.53 3.86 16.69
C PRO A 182 -9.72 5.32 16.28
N GLU A 183 -8.63 6.03 15.97
CA GLU A 183 -8.63 7.42 15.51
C GLU A 183 -9.08 7.59 14.05
N ALA A 184 -9.03 6.53 13.24
CA ALA A 184 -9.36 6.59 11.83
C ALA A 184 -10.86 6.80 11.62
N TRP A 185 -11.21 7.76 10.78
CA TRP A 185 -12.61 8.01 10.43
C TRP A 185 -13.18 6.88 9.59
N LEU A 186 -14.47 6.66 9.74
CA LEU A 186 -15.19 5.63 9.01
C LEU A 186 -15.44 6.12 7.59
N PHE A 187 -15.13 5.29 6.61
CA PHE A 187 -15.48 5.53 5.21
C PHE A 187 -16.76 4.76 4.88
N ARG A 188 -17.81 5.47 4.46
CA ARG A 188 -19.04 4.89 3.92
C ARG A 188 -19.13 5.18 2.44
N SER A 189 -19.10 4.12 1.62
CA SER A 189 -19.17 4.26 0.17
C SER A 189 -20.59 4.61 -0.32
N ASP A 190 -20.66 5.46 -1.34
CA ASP A 190 -21.86 5.83 -2.10
C ASP A 190 -22.24 4.77 -3.15
N ALA A 191 -21.40 3.74 -3.35
CA ALA A 191 -21.67 2.72 -4.33
C ALA A 191 -22.98 1.97 -4.03
N PRO A 192 -23.79 1.68 -5.06
CA PRO A 192 -25.03 0.93 -4.87
C PRO A 192 -24.70 -0.46 -4.34
N THR A 193 -25.35 -0.85 -3.24
CA THR A 193 -25.29 -2.20 -2.69
C THR A 193 -26.55 -2.97 -2.99
N GLN A 194 -26.44 -4.30 -3.05
CA GLN A 194 -27.61 -5.16 -3.08
C GLN A 194 -28.30 -5.13 -1.70
N GLY A 195 -29.49 -4.55 -1.62
CA GLY A 195 -30.22 -4.39 -0.36
C GLY A 195 -29.40 -3.63 0.70
N ASP A 196 -29.50 -4.07 1.95
CA ASP A 196 -28.84 -3.45 3.11
C ASP A 196 -27.39 -3.93 3.33
N ALA A 197 -26.74 -4.49 2.30
CA ALA A 197 -25.37 -4.99 2.45
C ALA A 197 -24.44 -3.88 3.00
N PRO A 198 -23.60 -4.20 3.98
CA PRO A 198 -22.74 -3.22 4.65
C PRO A 198 -21.71 -2.66 3.67
N ASN A 199 -21.52 -1.34 3.69
CA ASN A 199 -20.63 -0.61 2.79
C ASN A 199 -19.81 0.44 3.55
N THR A 200 -19.48 0.13 4.80
CA THR A 200 -18.79 1.03 5.74
C THR A 200 -17.67 0.28 6.43
N ASP A 201 -16.51 0.91 6.56
CA ASP A 201 -15.37 0.38 7.32
C ASP A 201 -14.50 1.50 7.89
N HIS A 202 -13.47 1.15 8.66
CA HIS A 202 -12.44 2.06 9.17
C HIS A 202 -11.46 2.55 8.09
N PHE A 203 -11.49 1.94 6.90
CA PHE A 203 -10.56 2.21 5.82
C PHE A 203 -11.13 1.77 4.47
N ILE A 204 -10.52 2.22 3.38
CA ILE A 204 -10.66 1.56 2.08
C ILE A 204 -9.57 0.50 1.96
N PHE A 205 -9.98 -0.76 1.88
CA PHE A 205 -9.15 -1.89 1.50
C PHE A 205 -9.20 -2.11 0.00
N TYR A 206 -8.04 -2.36 -0.59
CA TYR A 206 -7.95 -2.85 -1.95
C TYR A 206 -6.67 -3.67 -2.10
N ARG A 207 -6.67 -4.69 -2.96
CA ARG A 207 -5.46 -5.47 -3.25
C ARG A 207 -5.42 -5.86 -4.73
N GLY A 208 -4.27 -6.30 -5.21
CA GLY A 208 -4.07 -6.50 -6.65
C GLY A 208 -2.90 -7.39 -7.01
N LYS A 209 -2.71 -7.58 -8.32
CA LYS A 209 -1.55 -8.26 -8.89
C LYS A 209 -1.15 -7.63 -10.22
N GLY A 210 0.13 -7.69 -10.55
CA GLY A 210 0.65 -7.07 -11.75
C GLY A 210 2.09 -7.47 -12.06
N ASP A 211 2.59 -6.96 -13.17
CA ASP A 211 3.91 -7.24 -13.69
C ASP A 211 4.87 -6.05 -13.64
N ALA A 212 4.42 -4.90 -13.13
CA ALA A 212 5.34 -3.84 -12.73
C ALA A 212 6.04 -4.28 -11.44
N GLY A 213 7.21 -4.90 -11.55
CA GLY A 213 8.04 -5.27 -10.40
C GLY A 213 8.46 -4.04 -9.56
N THR A 214 8.99 -4.24 -8.36
CA THR A 214 9.38 -3.18 -7.43
C THR A 214 10.67 -2.43 -7.84
N ALA A 215 11.21 -2.67 -9.04
CA ALA A 215 12.52 -2.20 -9.52
C ALA A 215 13.74 -2.65 -8.67
N TYR A 216 13.54 -3.02 -7.41
CA TYR A 216 14.47 -3.76 -6.58
C TYR A 216 14.30 -5.27 -6.80
N THR A 217 15.39 -6.02 -6.71
CA THR A 217 15.37 -7.49 -6.75
C THR A 217 16.23 -8.07 -5.64
N ALA A 218 15.82 -9.22 -5.11
CA ALA A 218 16.60 -9.91 -4.08
C ALA A 218 17.23 -11.17 -4.68
N SER A 219 18.45 -11.48 -4.25
CA SER A 219 19.20 -12.67 -4.70
C SER A 219 19.89 -13.31 -3.50
N ALA A 220 20.33 -14.56 -3.67
CA ALA A 220 21.03 -15.33 -2.66
C ALA A 220 22.23 -16.04 -3.32
N PRO A 221 23.45 -15.48 -3.23
CA PRO A 221 24.63 -16.11 -3.83
C PRO A 221 24.97 -17.48 -3.19
N ASP A 222 24.54 -17.70 -1.96
CA ASP A 222 24.62 -18.94 -1.20
C ASP A 222 23.40 -19.04 -0.25
N ASP A 223 23.32 -20.09 0.57
CA ASP A 223 22.18 -20.28 1.50
C ASP A 223 22.24 -19.40 2.75
N GLN A 224 23.35 -18.71 2.99
CA GLN A 224 23.61 -17.91 4.19
C GLN A 224 23.70 -16.41 3.88
N THR A 225 23.59 -16.00 2.64
CA THR A 225 23.74 -14.59 2.24
C THR A 225 22.56 -14.17 1.38
N VAL A 226 22.03 -12.99 1.64
CA VAL A 226 21.05 -12.35 0.76
C VAL A 226 21.50 -10.96 0.36
N ARG A 227 21.14 -10.58 -0.87
CA ARG A 227 21.43 -9.28 -1.44
C ARG A 227 20.15 -8.62 -1.92
N LEU A 228 20.03 -7.32 -1.70
CA LEU A 228 19.00 -6.47 -2.27
C LEU A 228 19.65 -5.51 -3.27
N HIS A 229 19.27 -5.66 -4.54
CA HIS A 229 19.73 -4.86 -5.66
C HIS A 229 18.70 -3.80 -5.98
N GLY A 230 19.15 -2.56 -6.17
CA GLY A 230 18.31 -1.46 -6.64
C GLY A 230 18.84 -0.89 -7.95
N PRO A 231 18.02 -0.14 -8.70
CA PRO A 231 18.51 0.58 -9.86
C PRO A 231 19.55 1.62 -9.42
N SER A 232 20.58 1.83 -10.25
CA SER A 232 21.56 2.90 -9.98
C SER A 232 20.87 4.26 -9.87
N GLY A 233 21.18 5.00 -8.80
CA GLY A 233 20.55 6.30 -8.52
C GLY A 233 19.12 6.23 -7.98
N SER A 234 18.65 5.06 -7.55
CA SER A 234 17.36 4.93 -6.88
C SER A 234 17.33 5.66 -5.53
N ALA A 235 16.15 6.14 -5.15
CA ALA A 235 15.95 6.68 -3.81
C ALA A 235 16.28 5.61 -2.75
N PRO A 236 16.96 5.96 -1.65
CA PRO A 236 17.40 4.99 -0.66
C PRO A 236 16.21 4.30 -0.02
N ILE A 237 16.36 3.01 0.25
CA ILE A 237 15.39 2.24 1.04
C ILE A 237 15.51 2.67 2.52
N PRO A 238 14.43 3.20 3.14
CA PRO A 238 14.51 3.72 4.51
C PRO A 238 14.84 2.67 5.57
N PHE A 239 14.44 1.42 5.33
CA PHE A 239 14.63 0.32 6.26
C PHE A 239 14.60 -1.01 5.51
N ALA A 240 15.50 -1.93 5.88
CA ALA A 240 15.46 -3.31 5.44
C ALA A 240 15.98 -4.26 6.53
N LEU A 241 15.41 -5.46 6.58
CA LEU A 241 15.92 -6.58 7.36
C LEU A 241 15.83 -7.87 6.55
N ALA A 242 16.77 -8.77 6.79
CA ALA A 242 16.82 -10.10 6.19
C ALA A 242 16.45 -11.14 7.24
N LEU A 243 15.79 -12.22 6.82
CA LEU A 243 15.47 -13.34 7.68
C LEU A 243 15.44 -14.69 6.94
N SER A 244 15.80 -15.75 7.65
CA SER A 244 15.65 -17.15 7.25
C SER A 244 14.86 -17.90 8.32
N VAL A 245 13.67 -18.36 7.94
CA VAL A 245 12.75 -19.11 8.81
C VAL A 245 12.75 -20.58 8.38
N THR A 246 13.04 -21.47 9.30
CA THR A 246 12.99 -22.93 9.09
C THR A 246 12.30 -23.60 10.28
N PRO A 247 11.95 -24.90 10.19
CA PRO A 247 11.44 -25.64 11.35
C PRO A 247 12.39 -25.60 12.57
N ALA A 248 13.70 -25.41 12.35
CA ALA A 248 14.70 -25.30 13.41
C ALA A 248 14.72 -23.91 14.09
N GLY A 249 13.98 -22.92 13.57
CA GLY A 249 13.92 -21.57 14.11
C GLY A 249 14.26 -20.50 13.07
N THR A 250 14.51 -19.28 13.56
CA THR A 250 14.70 -18.07 12.75
C THR A 250 16.09 -17.47 12.96
N ILE A 251 16.74 -17.10 11.87
CA ILE A 251 17.89 -16.19 11.85
C ILE A 251 17.41 -14.89 11.22
N TRP A 252 17.79 -13.74 11.77
CA TRP A 252 17.49 -12.45 11.17
C TRP A 252 18.57 -11.42 11.46
N THR A 253 18.68 -10.41 10.60
CA THR A 253 19.59 -9.28 10.79
C THR A 253 19.04 -8.03 10.11
N ARG A 254 19.42 -6.85 10.62
CA ARG A 254 19.15 -5.58 9.91
C ARG A 254 20.09 -5.50 8.70
N MET A 255 19.56 -5.05 7.58
CA MET A 255 20.36 -4.82 6.38
C MET A 255 20.86 -3.38 6.34
N PRO A 256 22.04 -3.12 5.76
CA PRO A 256 22.39 -1.77 5.35
C PRO A 256 21.36 -1.28 4.32
N ALA A 257 20.99 0.00 4.38
CA ALA A 257 20.04 0.60 3.45
C ALA A 257 20.59 0.57 2.00
N PRO A 258 19.92 -0.09 1.04
CA PRO A 258 20.29 0.01 -0.36
C PRO A 258 19.99 1.42 -0.90
N GLY A 259 20.99 2.04 -1.55
CA GLY A 259 20.86 3.39 -2.11
C GLY A 259 22.05 3.81 -2.99
N GLY A 260 22.80 2.84 -3.54
CA GLY A 260 23.99 3.08 -4.36
C GLY A 260 24.15 2.03 -5.47
N ALA A 261 25.27 2.08 -6.19
CA ALA A 261 25.54 1.15 -7.30
C ALA A 261 25.80 -0.30 -6.84
N ALA A 262 26.23 -0.48 -5.59
CA ALA A 262 26.47 -1.80 -5.00
C ALA A 262 25.21 -2.32 -4.29
N PRO A 263 24.96 -3.65 -4.35
CA PRO A 263 23.87 -4.25 -3.59
C PRO A 263 24.08 -4.10 -2.08
N ALA A 264 22.98 -3.94 -1.35
CA ALA A 264 22.99 -4.13 0.09
C ALA A 264 23.03 -5.64 0.38
N GLU A 265 23.97 -6.08 1.20
CA GLU A 265 24.17 -7.48 1.54
C GLU A 265 23.94 -7.71 3.04
N ALA A 266 23.41 -8.88 3.38
CA ALA A 266 23.30 -9.35 4.75
C ALA A 266 23.58 -10.84 4.86
N ALA A 267 24.40 -11.18 5.86
CA ALA A 267 24.64 -12.55 6.27
C ALA A 267 23.55 -13.03 7.23
N LEU A 268 23.11 -14.27 7.02
CA LEU A 268 22.14 -15.05 7.78
C LEU A 268 22.85 -16.25 8.43
N ASP A 269 24.04 -15.99 8.97
CA ASP A 269 24.94 -16.93 9.64
C ASP A 269 24.95 -16.77 11.18
N GLY A 270 24.14 -15.84 11.69
CA GLY A 270 23.96 -15.60 13.12
C GLY A 270 23.25 -16.74 13.87
N PRO A 271 23.08 -16.60 15.21
CA PRO A 271 22.44 -17.63 16.02
C PRO A 271 20.99 -17.87 15.57
N ARG A 272 20.64 -19.14 15.40
CA ARG A 272 19.24 -19.54 15.15
C ARG A 272 18.48 -19.56 16.46
N LEU A 273 17.47 -18.71 16.55
CA LEU A 273 16.59 -18.61 17.71
C LEU A 273 15.28 -19.35 17.45
N PRO A 274 14.60 -19.89 18.47
CA PRO A 274 13.21 -20.30 18.31
C PRO A 274 12.38 -19.17 17.71
N THR A 275 11.55 -19.45 16.71
CA THR A 275 10.78 -18.41 16.00
C THR A 275 9.93 -17.57 16.95
N ALA A 276 9.28 -18.20 17.93
CA ALA A 276 8.51 -17.51 18.97
C ALA A 276 9.35 -16.51 19.80
N SER A 277 10.66 -16.71 19.91
CA SER A 277 11.59 -15.80 20.59
C SER A 277 12.11 -14.69 19.68
N ALA A 278 12.28 -14.96 18.37
CA ALA A 278 12.77 -13.98 17.41
C ALA A 278 11.67 -12.99 16.96
N SER A 279 10.45 -13.47 16.72
CA SER A 279 9.35 -12.68 16.15
C SER A 279 9.06 -11.38 16.92
N PRO A 280 9.03 -11.33 18.27
CA PRO A 280 8.78 -10.08 18.99
C PRO A 280 9.83 -8.99 18.74
N ALA A 281 11.11 -9.37 18.60
CA ALA A 281 12.20 -8.43 18.34
C ALA A 281 12.15 -7.89 16.90
N ILE A 282 11.88 -8.76 15.92
CA ILE A 282 11.69 -8.38 14.52
C ILE A 282 10.48 -7.43 14.40
N ALA A 283 9.37 -7.78 15.05
CA ALA A 283 8.15 -6.98 15.07
C ALA A 283 8.37 -5.60 15.70
N ALA A 284 9.13 -5.51 16.80
CA ALA A 284 9.47 -4.24 17.43
C ALA A 284 10.31 -3.35 16.51
N ALA A 285 11.35 -3.90 15.89
CA ALA A 285 12.20 -3.17 14.95
C ALA A 285 11.42 -2.66 13.72
N LEU A 286 10.49 -3.48 13.20
CA LEU A 286 9.67 -3.08 12.05
C LEU A 286 8.64 -2.02 12.43
N ARG A 287 7.98 -2.11 13.59
CA ARG A 287 7.05 -1.07 14.07
C ARG A 287 7.75 0.28 14.24
N GLU A 288 8.94 0.28 14.84
CA GLU A 288 9.77 1.49 14.99
C GLU A 288 10.05 2.13 13.62
N ALA A 289 10.48 1.33 12.65
CA ALA A 289 10.77 1.80 11.30
C ALA A 289 9.53 2.31 10.55
N LEU A 290 8.37 1.65 10.72
CA LEU A 290 7.10 2.07 10.14
C LEU A 290 6.61 3.40 10.70
N VAL A 291 6.76 3.62 12.01
CA VAL A 291 6.44 4.91 12.64
C VAL A 291 7.41 6.00 12.16
N ALA A 292 8.71 5.69 12.07
CA ALA A 292 9.70 6.61 11.50
C ALA A 292 9.41 6.96 10.03
N ALA A 293 8.79 6.05 9.27
CA ALA A 293 8.35 6.28 7.90
C ALA A 293 7.04 7.10 7.79
N GLY A 294 6.38 7.40 8.91
CA GLY A 294 5.25 8.32 8.98
C GLY A 294 3.92 7.70 9.43
N LEU A 295 3.86 6.39 9.68
CA LEU A 295 2.64 5.77 10.24
C LEU A 295 2.44 6.16 11.70
N THR A 296 1.19 6.16 12.16
CA THR A 296 0.88 6.26 13.59
C THR A 296 1.27 4.96 14.30
N PRO A 297 1.50 4.98 15.63
CA PRO A 297 1.77 3.75 16.37
C PRO A 297 0.67 2.67 16.22
N PRO A 298 -0.64 3.00 16.25
CA PRO A 298 -1.70 2.03 15.94
C PRO A 298 -1.65 1.48 14.51
N GLU A 299 -1.40 2.32 13.51
CA GLU A 299 -1.25 1.87 12.11
C GLU A 299 -0.09 0.89 11.93
N ALA A 300 1.09 1.22 12.48
CA ALA A 300 2.26 0.37 12.44
C ALA A 300 2.04 -0.96 13.18
N ALA A 301 1.37 -0.93 14.33
CA ALA A 301 0.99 -2.14 15.06
C ALA A 301 0.00 -3.00 14.28
N GLY A 302 -1.03 -2.39 13.68
CA GLY A 302 -2.01 -3.05 12.84
C GLY A 302 -1.37 -3.75 11.63
N MET A 303 -0.49 -3.06 10.91
CA MET A 303 0.23 -3.62 9.76
C MET A 303 1.06 -4.84 10.14
N VAL A 304 1.86 -4.75 11.22
CA VAL A 304 2.70 -5.86 11.66
C VAL A 304 1.85 -7.05 12.13
N ALA A 305 0.80 -6.81 12.92
CA ALA A 305 -0.10 -7.88 13.37
C ALA A 305 -0.88 -8.53 12.22
N THR A 306 -1.24 -7.77 11.17
CA THR A 306 -1.88 -8.34 9.96
C THR A 306 -0.96 -9.36 9.27
N TRP A 307 0.37 -9.16 9.31
CA TRP A 307 1.31 -9.93 8.50
C TRP A 307 2.28 -10.82 9.29
N GLU A 308 2.32 -10.74 10.61
CA GLU A 308 3.35 -11.38 11.44
C GLU A 308 3.55 -12.87 11.15
N GLY A 309 2.47 -13.65 11.00
CA GLY A 309 2.58 -15.08 10.68
C GLY A 309 3.21 -15.32 9.31
N GLN A 310 2.86 -14.51 8.31
CA GLN A 310 3.43 -14.63 6.97
C GLN A 310 4.86 -14.08 6.88
N TRP A 311 5.17 -13.04 7.64
CA TRP A 311 6.48 -12.42 7.62
C TRP A 311 7.49 -13.20 8.44
N PHE A 312 7.13 -13.64 9.66
CA PHE A 312 8.09 -14.14 10.64
C PHE A 312 8.00 -15.66 10.86
N GLU A 313 6.89 -16.30 10.52
CA GLU A 313 6.67 -17.72 10.85
C GLU A 313 6.65 -18.64 9.62
N GLU A 314 6.17 -18.14 8.46
CA GLU A 314 6.19 -18.93 7.22
C GLU A 314 7.63 -19.30 6.85
N PRO A 315 7.94 -20.59 6.59
CA PRO A 315 9.30 -20.99 6.22
C PRO A 315 9.80 -20.31 4.94
N GLY A 316 11.08 -19.95 4.92
CA GLY A 316 11.73 -19.33 3.76
C GLY A 316 12.77 -18.28 4.08
N THR A 317 13.48 -17.85 3.03
CA THR A 317 14.50 -16.80 3.09
C THR A 317 13.94 -15.57 2.40
N ARG A 318 13.94 -14.44 3.10
CA ARG A 318 13.33 -13.21 2.59
C ARG A 318 13.96 -11.95 3.17
N ILE A 319 13.71 -10.85 2.46
CA ILE A 319 14.00 -9.49 2.91
C ILE A 319 12.67 -8.75 3.07
N LEU A 320 12.50 -8.06 4.20
CA LEU A 320 11.42 -7.09 4.39
C LEU A 320 12.02 -5.69 4.30
N ALA A 321 11.54 -4.88 3.37
CA ALA A 321 12.04 -3.52 3.19
C ALA A 321 10.90 -2.51 3.03
N ILE A 322 11.03 -1.35 3.67
CA ILE A 322 10.14 -0.22 3.40
C ILE A 322 10.55 0.38 2.05
N LEU A 323 9.63 0.49 1.11
CA LEU A 323 9.92 1.02 -0.21
C LEU A 323 10.01 2.56 -0.20
N PRO A 324 10.81 3.16 -1.08
CA PRO A 324 10.80 4.61 -1.26
C PRO A 324 9.42 5.09 -1.73
N ARG A 325 8.94 6.20 -1.16
CA ARG A 325 7.62 6.75 -1.49
C ARG A 325 7.43 7.01 -2.99
N SER A 326 8.44 7.57 -3.67
CA SER A 326 8.38 7.86 -5.11
C SER A 326 8.13 6.61 -5.96
N MET A 327 8.61 5.46 -5.52
CA MET A 327 8.38 4.18 -6.17
C MET A 327 6.94 3.69 -5.94
N VAL A 328 6.42 3.83 -4.72
CA VAL A 328 5.02 3.53 -4.41
C VAL A 328 4.10 4.41 -5.26
N ASP A 329 4.39 5.70 -5.38
CA ASP A 329 3.63 6.65 -6.21
C ASP A 329 3.62 6.25 -7.70
N ALA A 330 4.74 5.72 -8.21
CA ALA A 330 4.85 5.26 -9.59
C ALA A 330 4.15 3.90 -9.85
N LEU A 331 4.18 2.99 -8.87
CA LEU A 331 3.55 1.66 -8.99
C LEU A 331 2.05 1.69 -8.73
N LEU A 332 1.63 2.52 -7.77
CA LEU A 332 0.25 2.67 -7.32
C LEU A 332 -0.21 4.12 -7.42
N PRO A 333 -0.51 4.62 -8.63
CA PRO A 333 -1.08 5.96 -8.77
C PRO A 333 -2.36 6.10 -7.95
N LEU A 334 -2.41 7.15 -7.12
CA LEU A 334 -3.51 7.44 -6.22
C LEU A 334 -3.91 8.91 -6.36
N ALA A 335 -5.19 9.15 -6.65
CA ALA A 335 -5.77 10.48 -6.69
C ALA A 335 -6.92 10.58 -5.68
N ILE A 336 -6.95 11.67 -4.91
CA ILE A 336 -7.94 11.91 -3.85
C ILE A 336 -8.48 13.33 -4.01
N GLU A 337 -9.81 13.46 -3.99
CA GLU A 337 -10.55 14.71 -4.07
C GLU A 337 -11.52 14.82 -2.89
N PRO A 338 -11.52 15.92 -2.12
CA PRO A 338 -10.54 17.01 -2.20
C PRO A 338 -9.13 16.52 -1.88
N LYS A 339 -8.11 17.24 -2.38
CA LYS A 339 -6.71 16.88 -2.16
C LYS A 339 -6.39 16.99 -0.66
N PRO A 340 -5.86 15.93 -0.02
CA PRO A 340 -5.43 16.02 1.37
C PRO A 340 -4.23 16.95 1.51
N GLU A 341 -4.13 17.63 2.65
CA GLU A 341 -2.96 18.42 3.02
C GLU A 341 -1.74 17.52 3.20
N THR A 342 -1.95 16.37 3.85
CA THR A 342 -0.92 15.34 4.04
C THR A 342 -1.40 14.00 3.50
N LEU A 343 -0.61 13.43 2.61
CA LEU A 343 -0.73 12.02 2.21
C LEU A 343 0.51 11.29 2.74
N VAL A 344 0.33 10.25 3.56
CA VAL A 344 1.39 9.32 3.99
C VAL A 344 1.19 8.01 3.25
N ARG A 345 2.26 7.43 2.71
CA ARG A 345 2.21 6.13 2.00
C ARG A 345 3.41 5.30 2.39
N VAL A 346 3.18 4.21 3.11
CA VAL A 346 4.24 3.33 3.63
C VAL A 346 3.98 1.90 3.18
N PHE A 347 4.83 1.39 2.29
CA PHE A 347 4.69 0.04 1.77
C PHE A 347 5.91 -0.80 2.16
N VAL A 348 5.64 -2.00 2.68
CA VAL A 348 6.68 -3.01 2.92
C VAL A 348 6.71 -3.95 1.73
N ALA A 349 7.86 -4.11 1.09
CA ALA A 349 8.08 -5.20 0.15
C ALA A 349 8.65 -6.41 0.89
N ARG A 350 7.98 -7.55 0.74
CA ARG A 350 8.48 -8.89 1.02
C ARG A 350 9.14 -9.42 -0.25
N PHE A 351 10.46 -9.45 -0.24
CA PHE A 351 11.25 -10.10 -1.28
C PHE A 351 11.54 -11.54 -0.84
N GLU A 352 10.81 -12.50 -1.38
CA GLU A 352 11.10 -13.92 -1.17
C GLU A 352 12.18 -14.37 -2.16
N VAL A 353 13.15 -15.14 -1.67
CA VAL A 353 14.27 -15.63 -2.49
C VAL A 353 14.35 -17.16 -2.41
N LEU A 354 14.41 -17.80 -3.57
CA LEU A 354 14.76 -19.22 -3.66
C LEU A 354 16.27 -19.35 -3.47
N THR A 355 16.69 -20.07 -2.43
CA THR A 355 18.13 -20.26 -2.17
C THR A 355 18.73 -21.30 -3.13
N PRO A 356 20.05 -21.30 -3.35
CA PRO A 356 20.71 -22.26 -4.21
C PRO A 356 20.40 -23.74 -3.85
N SER A 357 20.40 -24.10 -2.56
CA SER A 357 20.07 -25.48 -2.15
C SER A 357 18.63 -25.88 -2.50
N ARG A 358 17.67 -24.95 -2.40
CA ARG A 358 16.27 -25.19 -2.76
C ARG A 358 16.11 -25.38 -4.26
N GLU A 359 16.74 -24.52 -5.06
CA GLU A 359 16.74 -24.67 -6.52
C GLU A 359 17.42 -25.98 -6.94
N ALA A 360 18.55 -26.35 -6.33
CA ALA A 360 19.26 -27.61 -6.61
C ALA A 360 18.44 -28.85 -6.23
N ALA A 361 17.77 -28.85 -5.07
CA ALA A 361 16.93 -29.95 -4.64
C ALA A 361 15.74 -30.17 -5.59
N LEU A 362 15.11 -29.09 -6.03
CA LEU A 362 14.07 -29.15 -7.06
C LEU A 362 14.63 -29.59 -8.41
N ALA A 363 15.79 -29.08 -8.83
CA ALA A 363 16.39 -29.41 -10.12
C ALA A 363 16.69 -30.90 -10.21
N LYS A 364 17.27 -31.47 -9.16
CA LYS A 364 17.48 -32.91 -9.01
C LYS A 364 16.17 -33.68 -9.16
N LEU A 365 15.12 -33.26 -8.45
CA LEU A 365 13.81 -33.92 -8.48
C LEU A 365 13.15 -33.92 -9.88
N TYR A 366 13.33 -32.85 -10.64
CA TYR A 366 12.71 -32.69 -11.97
C TYR A 366 13.58 -33.21 -13.12
N ALA A 367 14.87 -33.47 -12.89
CA ALA A 367 15.75 -34.16 -13.83
C ALA A 367 15.62 -35.70 -13.76
N GLU A 368 15.01 -36.25 -12.69
CA GLU A 368 14.83 -37.69 -12.53
C GLU A 368 13.88 -38.30 -13.59
N PRO A 369 14.21 -39.49 -14.12
CA PRO A 369 13.35 -40.19 -15.06
C PRO A 369 12.03 -40.60 -14.40
N ALA A 370 10.96 -40.69 -15.20
CA ALA A 370 9.65 -41.14 -14.72
C ALA A 370 9.74 -42.56 -14.16
N THR A 371 9.46 -42.72 -12.86
CA THR A 371 9.36 -44.02 -12.18
C THR A 371 8.08 -44.09 -11.37
N ALA A 372 7.63 -45.31 -11.02
CA ALA A 372 6.42 -45.49 -10.21
C ALA A 372 6.50 -44.83 -8.82
N ALA A 373 7.70 -44.69 -8.25
CA ALA A 373 7.93 -44.04 -6.96
C ALA A 373 8.10 -42.51 -7.05
N LEU A 374 8.22 -41.95 -8.26
CA LEU A 374 8.49 -40.53 -8.46
C LEU A 374 7.38 -39.61 -7.90
N PRO A 375 6.08 -39.92 -8.00
CA PRO A 375 5.05 -39.07 -7.41
C PRO A 375 5.17 -38.90 -5.89
N GLU A 376 5.42 -40.00 -5.17
CA GLU A 376 5.57 -39.99 -3.71
C GLU A 376 6.83 -39.23 -3.28
N ARG A 377 7.97 -39.48 -3.94
CA ARG A 377 9.22 -38.73 -3.68
C ARG A 377 9.09 -37.25 -4.00
N ARG A 378 8.35 -36.90 -5.07
CA ARG A 378 8.06 -35.50 -5.41
C ARG A 378 7.30 -34.83 -4.29
N GLN A 379 6.23 -35.46 -3.80
CA GLN A 379 5.46 -34.92 -2.69
C GLN A 379 6.33 -34.74 -1.44
N ALA A 380 7.08 -35.77 -1.04
CA ALA A 380 7.97 -35.72 0.13
C ALA A 380 9.05 -34.63 0.02
N THR A 381 9.63 -34.44 -1.17
CA THR A 381 10.64 -33.39 -1.39
C THR A 381 10.01 -32.00 -1.33
N LEU A 382 8.84 -31.81 -1.94
CA LEU A 382 8.13 -30.53 -1.89
C LEU A 382 7.72 -30.17 -0.45
N ASP A 383 7.29 -31.15 0.34
CA ASP A 383 6.96 -30.98 1.75
C ASP A 383 8.20 -30.58 2.58
N ALA A 384 9.33 -31.27 2.36
CA ALA A 384 10.58 -31.00 3.06
C ALA A 384 11.21 -29.62 2.72
N LEU A 385 10.96 -29.10 1.52
CA LEU A 385 11.44 -27.79 1.11
C LEU A 385 10.63 -26.64 1.72
N HIS A 386 9.44 -26.93 2.24
CA HIS A 386 8.53 -25.94 2.83
C HIS A 386 8.34 -24.71 1.92
N LEU A 387 8.11 -24.94 0.63
CA LEU A 387 7.95 -23.87 -0.36
C LEU A 387 6.66 -23.06 -0.18
N GLY A 388 5.72 -23.60 0.62
CA GLY A 388 4.45 -22.97 0.93
C GLY A 388 3.74 -22.49 -0.33
N ARG A 389 3.26 -21.26 -0.29
CA ARG A 389 2.53 -20.61 -1.39
C ARG A 389 3.38 -20.22 -2.60
N PHE A 390 4.69 -20.49 -2.57
CA PHE A 390 5.63 -20.20 -3.67
C PHE A 390 6.02 -21.45 -4.47
N GLY A 391 5.49 -22.63 -4.11
CA GLY A 391 5.85 -23.91 -4.73
C GLY A 391 5.75 -23.91 -6.26
N GLU A 392 4.62 -23.46 -6.82
CA GLU A 392 4.41 -23.38 -8.27
C GLU A 392 5.43 -22.47 -8.97
N GLY A 393 5.75 -21.33 -8.36
CA GLY A 393 6.78 -20.42 -8.88
C GLY A 393 8.16 -21.08 -8.88
N ALA A 394 8.52 -21.75 -7.78
CA ALA A 394 9.80 -22.44 -7.65
C ALA A 394 9.95 -23.61 -8.66
N ILE A 395 8.90 -24.39 -8.85
CA ILE A 395 8.86 -25.49 -9.84
C ILE A 395 9.05 -24.92 -11.25
N THR A 396 8.26 -23.89 -11.61
CA THR A 396 8.34 -23.26 -12.93
C THR A 396 9.73 -22.71 -13.22
N ARG A 397 10.32 -22.05 -12.22
CA ARG A 397 11.68 -21.49 -12.27
C ARG A 397 12.72 -22.56 -12.57
N VAL A 398 12.69 -23.67 -11.82
CA VAL A 398 13.68 -24.74 -11.97
C VAL A 398 13.52 -25.49 -13.29
N GLN A 399 12.29 -25.73 -13.73
CA GLN A 399 12.06 -26.31 -15.06
C GLN A 399 12.60 -25.41 -16.19
N ALA A 400 12.55 -24.09 -16.02
CA ALA A 400 13.15 -23.16 -16.97
C ALA A 400 14.70 -23.23 -16.96
N LEU A 401 15.33 -23.43 -15.80
CA LEU A 401 16.78 -23.66 -15.70
C LEU A 401 17.19 -24.94 -16.45
N LEU A 402 16.52 -26.06 -16.17
CA LEU A 402 16.83 -27.35 -16.81
C LEU A 402 16.69 -27.29 -18.34
N ARG A 403 15.69 -26.57 -18.86
CA ARG A 403 15.54 -26.36 -20.32
C ARG A 403 16.68 -25.55 -20.93
N ARG A 404 17.21 -24.55 -20.22
CA ARG A 404 18.34 -23.74 -20.69
C ARG A 404 19.63 -24.57 -20.74
N GLU A 405 19.85 -25.43 -19.74
CA GLU A 405 21.01 -26.32 -19.67
C GLU A 405 20.95 -27.44 -20.73
N GLY A 406 19.77 -28.03 -20.94
CA GLY A 406 19.57 -29.10 -21.93
C GLY A 406 19.56 -28.64 -23.40
N GLY A 407 19.33 -27.34 -23.66
CA GLY A 407 19.40 -26.76 -25.01
C GLY A 407 20.76 -26.17 -25.38
N ALA A 408 21.73 -26.21 -24.46
CA ALA A 408 23.11 -25.76 -24.67
C ALA A 408 24.09 -26.92 -24.99
N GLN A 409 23.57 -28.14 -25.15
CA GLN A 409 24.25 -29.31 -25.69
C GLN A 409 23.82 -29.52 -27.14
#